data_AF-A0A3S4JQK6-F1
#
_entry.id   AF-A0A3S4JQK6-F1
#
_cell.length_a   1.000
_cell.length_b   1.000
_cell.length_c   1.000
_cell.angle_alpha   90.00
_cell.angle_beta   90.00
_cell.angle_gamma   90.00
#
_symmetry.space_group_name_H-M   'P 1'
#
loop_
_entity.id
_entity.type
_entity.pdbx_description
1 polymer ?
#
loop_
_entity_poly.entity_id
_entity_poly.type
_entity_poly.pdbx_seq_one_letter_code
_entity_poly.pdbx_strand_id
1 'polypeptide(L)' 'MTAHQLLRLKQVEEKTGLKRSQIYLYMKNGTFPRSIKIGPASVAWLESEIDEWISLKLAGRSIS' A
#
# COMPACT_ATOMS: atom_id res chain seq x y z
N MET A 1 17.21 14.64 -4.76
CA MET A 1 16.01 14.62 -5.63
C MET A 1 15.10 13.50 -5.14
N THR A 2 13.99 13.80 -4.48
CA THR A 2 13.02 12.80 -4.03
C THR A 2 12.00 12.54 -5.14
N ALA A 3 12.17 11.45 -5.86
CA ALA A 3 11.18 11.00 -6.85
C ALA A 3 9.99 10.35 -6.12
N HIS A 4 8.79 10.83 -6.39
CA HIS A 4 7.56 10.24 -5.84
C HIS A 4 6.98 9.28 -6.90
N GLN A 5 6.90 7.99 -6.56
CA GLN A 5 6.30 6.98 -7.42
C GLN A 5 4.90 6.63 -6.92
N LEU A 6 3.95 6.57 -7.86
CA LEU A 6 2.58 6.15 -7.60
C LEU A 6 2.34 4.73 -8.11
N LEU A 7 1.85 3.86 -7.24
CA LEU A 7 1.54 2.46 -7.55
C LEU A 7 0.05 2.31 -7.84
N ARG A 8 -0.27 1.66 -8.96
CA ARG A 8 -1.63 1.17 -9.25
C ARG A 8 -1.95 -0.07 -8.42
N LEU A 9 -3.23 -0.41 -8.30
CA LEU A 9 -3.69 -1.54 -7.50
C LEU A 9 -2.91 -2.84 -7.81
N LYS A 10 -2.69 -3.16 -9.09
CA LYS A 10 -1.91 -4.35 -9.47
C LYS A 10 -0.49 -4.35 -8.92
N GLN A 11 0.20 -3.20 -8.95
CA GLN A 11 1.54 -3.07 -8.39
C GLN A 11 1.54 -3.16 -6.87
N VAL A 12 0.49 -2.65 -6.21
CA VAL A 12 0.31 -2.82 -4.76
C VAL A 12 0.06 -4.29 -4.40
N GLU A 13 -0.75 -5.02 -5.18
CA GLU A 13 -0.95 -6.46 -5.00
C GLU A 13 0.35 -7.24 -5.17
N GLU A 14 1.15 -6.91 -6.20
CA GLU A 14 2.46 -7.53 -6.45
C GLU A 14 3.46 -7.25 -5.31
N LYS A 15 3.54 -6.00 -4.86
CA LYS A 15 4.51 -5.57 -3.84
C LYS A 15 4.17 -6.05 -2.43
N THR A 16 2.88 -6.13 -2.09
CA THR A 16 2.43 -6.55 -0.74
C THR A 16 2.06 -8.04 -0.65
N GLY A 17 1.85 -8.71 -1.79
CA GLY A 17 1.29 -10.06 -1.86
C GLY A 17 -0.20 -10.15 -1.51
N LEU A 18 -0.84 -9.04 -1.12
CA LEU A 18 -2.27 -8.99 -0.80
C LEU A 18 -3.11 -8.98 -2.07
N LYS A 19 -4.33 -9.52 -1.97
CA LYS A 19 -5.34 -9.35 -3.02
C LYS A 19 -6.18 -8.11 -2.77
N ARG A 20 -6.77 -7.58 -3.85
CA ARG A 20 -7.66 -6.41 -3.87
C ARG A 20 -8.63 -6.35 -2.68
N SER A 21 -9.34 -7.44 -2.39
CA SER A 21 -10.34 -7.49 -1.31
C SER A 21 -9.72 -7.23 0.07
N GLN A 22 -8.53 -7.78 0.34
CA GLN A 22 -7.80 -7.55 1.59
C GLN A 22 -7.27 -6.12 1.68
N ILE A 23 -6.77 -5.57 0.57
CA ILE A 23 -6.32 -4.17 0.51
C ILE A 23 -7.47 -3.24 0.93
N TYR A 24 -8.65 -3.40 0.32
CA TYR A 24 -9.81 -2.57 0.68
C TYR A 24 -10.34 -2.84 2.09
N LEU A 25 -10.26 -4.08 2.59
CA LEU A 25 -10.61 -4.41 3.96
C LEU A 25 -9.68 -3.69 4.97
N TYR A 26 -8.37 -3.75 4.75
CA TYR A 26 -7.41 -3.08 5.62
C TYR A 26 -7.50 -1.56 5.52
N MET A 27 -7.77 -1.01 4.33
CA MET A 27 -8.07 0.41 4.18
C MET A 27 -9.32 0.82 4.99
N LYS A 28 -10.39 0.02 4.93
CA LYS A 28 -11.60 0.25 5.72
C LYS A 28 -11.31 0.19 7.23
N ASN A 29 -10.43 -0.72 7.65
CA ASN A 29 -10.03 -0.87 9.04
C ASN A 29 -8.97 0.16 9.49
N GLY A 30 -8.51 1.04 8.59
CA GLY A 30 -7.46 2.02 8.89
C GLY A 30 -6.06 1.42 9.10
N THR A 31 -5.85 0.17 8.70
CA THR A 31 -4.58 -0.57 8.87
C THR A 31 -3.76 -0.67 7.58
N PHE A 32 -4.12 0.09 6.55
CA PHE A 32 -3.43 0.17 5.26
C PHE A 32 -3.46 1.60 4.70
N PRO A 33 -2.43 2.04 3.95
CA PRO A 33 -2.40 3.36 3.35
C PRO A 33 -3.63 3.68 2.49
N ARG A 34 -4.11 4.92 2.57
CA ARG A 34 -5.26 5.36 1.76
C ARG A 34 -4.83 5.60 0.33
N SER A 35 -5.72 5.31 -0.62
CA SER A 35 -5.47 5.58 -2.02
C SER A 35 -5.70 7.05 -2.34
N ILE A 36 -4.92 7.56 -3.28
CA ILE A 36 -5.01 8.89 -3.86
C ILE A 36 -5.80 8.78 -5.16
N LYS A 37 -6.84 9.60 -5.31
CA LYS A 37 -7.59 9.70 -6.58
C LYS A 37 -6.74 10.47 -7.59
N ILE A 38 -6.42 9.84 -8.71
CA ILE A 38 -5.61 10.45 -9.79
C ILE A 38 -6.31 10.49 -11.15
N GLY A 39 -7.60 10.19 -11.16
CA GLY A 39 -8.48 10.32 -12.31
C GLY A 39 -9.94 10.01 -11.95
N PRO A 40 -10.88 10.11 -12.91
CA PRO A 40 -12.29 9.89 -12.67
C PRO A 40 -12.61 8.52 -12.06
N ALA A 41 -11.95 7.47 -12.57
CA ALA A 41 -12.11 6.08 -12.14
C ALA A 41 -10.79 5.43 -11.69
N SER A 42 -9.77 6.23 -11.41
CA SER A 42 -8.40 5.74 -11.24
C SER A 42 -7.81 6.21 -9.92
N VAL A 43 -7.31 5.26 -9.14
CA VAL A 43 -6.61 5.51 -7.87
C VAL A 43 -5.18 4.96 -7.90
N ALA A 44 -4.34 5.47 -7.02
CA ALA A 44 -2.99 4.97 -6.79
C ALA A 44 -2.58 5.14 -5.33
N TRP A 45 -1.45 4.56 -4.94
CA TRP A 45 -0.85 4.70 -3.61
C TRP A 45 0.54 5.28 -3.77
N LEU A 46 1.00 6.05 -2.80
CA LEU A 46 2.39 6.48 -2.78
C LEU A 46 3.27 5.27 -2.41
N GLU A 47 4.29 5.00 -3.21
CA GLU A 47 5.17 3.85 -2.99
C GLU A 47 5.78 3.86 -1.58
N SER A 48 6.22 5.02 -1.10
CA SER A 48 6.83 5.15 0.22
C SER A 48 5.88 4.79 1.37
N GLU A 49 4.58 5.08 1.26
CA GLU A 49 3.60 4.69 2.28
C GLU A 49 3.40 3.17 2.30
N ILE A 50 3.46 2.53 1.13
CA ILE A 50 3.40 1.07 1.03
C ILE A 50 4.65 0.43 1.63
N ASP A 51 5.84 0.99 1.34
CA ASP A 51 7.11 0.53 1.91
C ASP A 51 7.16 0.69 3.44
N GLU A 52 6.67 1.81 3.95
CA GLU A 52 6.54 2.03 5.40
C GLU A 52 5.59 1.01 6.03
N TRP A 53 4.44 0.75 5.40
CA TRP A 53 3.49 -0.27 5.86
C TRP A 53 4.11 -1.67 5.91
N ILE A 54 4.88 -2.05 4.88
CA ILE A 54 5.63 -3.34 4.86
C ILE A 54 6.64 -3.36 6.00
N SER A 55 7.40 -2.28 6.19
CA SER A 55 8.42 -2.16 7.23
C SER A 55 7.82 -2.32 8.63
N LEU A 56 6.63 -1.75 8.89
CA LEU A 56 5.90 -1.94 10.15
C LEU A 56 5.49 -3.41 10.38
N LYS A 57 5.09 -4.13 9.32
CA LYS A 57 4.79 -5.57 9.41
C LYS A 57 6.03 -6.41 9.71
N LEU A 58 7.17 -6.03 9.14
CA LEU A 58 8.46 -6.69 9.39
C LEU A 58 8.97 -6.39 10.81
N ALA A 59 8.85 -5.16 11.29
CA ALA A 59 9.26 -4.80 12.65
C ALA A 59 8.45 -5.55 13.72
N GLY A 60 7.18 -5.84 13.46
CA GLY A 60 6.35 -6.68 14.33
C GLY A 60 6.71 -8.18 14.29
N ARG A 61 7.53 -8.60 13.33
CA ARG A 61 8.07 -9.96 13.26
C ARG A 61 9.37 -9.98 14.07
N SER A 62 9.26 -10.19 15.38
CA SER A 62 10.41 -10.53 16.21
C SER A 62 11.04 -11.82 15.67
N ILE A 63 12.10 -11.70 14.89
CA ILE A 63 12.94 -12.85 14.55
C ILE A 63 13.88 -12.99 15.74
N SER A 64 13.55 -13.90 16.65
CA SER A 64 14.48 -14.44 17.64
C SER A 64 15.45 -15.41 16.96
#